data_AF-A0A0F9DHY3-F1
#
_entry.id   AF-A0A0F9DHY3-F1
#
_cell.length_a   1.000
_cell.length_b   1.000
_cell.length_c   1.000
_cell.angle_alpha   90.00
_cell.angle_beta   90.00
_cell.angle_gamma   90.00
#
_symmetry.space_group_name_H-M   'P 1'
#
loop_
_entity.id
_entity.type
_entity.pdbx_description
1 polymer ?
#
loop_
_entity_poly.entity_id
_entity_poly.type
_entity_poly.pdbx_seq_one_letter_code
_entity_poly.pdbx_strand_id
1 'polypeptide(L)' 'MIITQTPLRISFFGGGTDFKDYYGLNKGGAVLSTAIDKCIYVIIKKRFDDKIY' A
#
# COMPACT_ATOMS: atom_id res chain seq x y z
N MET A 1 -13.44 -8.48 -16.69
CA MET A 1 -12.61 -8.96 -15.56
C MET A 1 -11.47 -7.98 -15.45
N ILE A 2 -11.24 -7.42 -14.26
CA ILE A 2 -10.17 -6.46 -13.99
C ILE A 2 -9.24 -7.12 -12.98
N ILE A 3 -7.94 -7.03 -13.23
CA ILE A 3 -6.89 -7.58 -12.38
C ILE A 3 -5.92 -6.46 -12.06
N THR A 4 -5.63 -6.25 -10.79
CA THR A 4 -4.58 -5.33 -10.35
C THR A 4 -3.49 -6.11 -9.62
N GLN A 5 -2.24 -5.74 -9.89
CA GLN A 5 -1.06 -6.25 -9.21
C GLN A 5 -0.42 -5.09 -8.46
N THR A 6 -0.34 -5.20 -7.13
CA THR A 6 0.29 -4.17 -6.29
C THR A 6 1.52 -4.76 -5.63
N PRO A 7 2.74 -4.24 -5.89
CA PRO A 7 3.95 -4.75 -5.29
C PRO A 7 3.98 -4.47 -3.79
N LEU A 8 4.46 -5.45 -3.03
CA LEU A 8 4.90 -5.25 -1.66
C LEU A 8 6.22 -4.47 -1.67
N ARG A 9 6.56 -3.88 -0.53
CA ARG A 9 7.80 -3.13 -0.34
C ARG A 9 8.59 -3.62 0.86
N ILE A 10 9.91 -3.45 0.80
CA ILE A 10 10.79 -3.53 1.96
C ILE A 10 11.17 -2.11 2.37
N SER A 11 11.17 -1.86 3.68
CA SER A 11 11.61 -0.60 4.27
C SER A 11 13.07 -0.70 4.66
N PHE A 12 13.91 0.21 4.15
CA PHE A 12 15.33 0.28 4.49
C PHE A 12 15.57 1.25 5.65
N PHE A 13 14.98 2.45 5.61
CA PHE A 13 15.21 3.47 6.64
C PHE A 13 13.97 4.34 6.88
N GLY A 14 13.94 4.94 8.08
CA GLY A 14 12.98 5.99 8.44
C GLY A 14 11.57 5.50 8.75
N GLY A 15 11.34 4.19 8.85
CA GLY A 15 10.04 3.63 9.22
C GLY A 15 9.57 4.18 10.57
N GLY A 16 8.32 4.66 10.62
CA GLY A 16 7.73 5.29 11.80
C GLY A 16 7.89 6.81 11.82
N THR A 17 8.82 7.39 11.04
CA THR A 17 8.90 8.85 10.89
C THR A 17 7.75 9.43 10.08
N ASP A 18 7.06 8.58 9.30
CA ASP A 18 5.86 8.87 8.54
C ASP A 18 4.58 8.92 9.39
N PHE A 19 4.66 8.61 10.69
CA PHE A 19 3.54 8.79 11.60
C PHE A 19 3.32 10.25 11.96
N LYS A 20 2.04 10.64 12.04
CA LYS A 20 1.62 12.01 12.36
C LYS A 20 2.21 12.52 13.66
N ASP A 21 2.24 11.68 14.68
CA ASP A 21 2.79 12.04 15.98
C ASP A 21 4.31 12.26 15.92
N TYR A 22 5.00 11.61 14.99
CA TYR A 22 6.42 11.84 14.77
C TYR A 22 6.68 13.09 13.93
N TYR A 23 6.19 13.15 12.69
CA TYR A 23 6.52 14.28 11.80
C TYR A 23 5.86 15.59 12.22
N GLY A 24 4.81 15.55 13.05
CA GLY A 24 4.16 16.74 13.60
C GLY A 24 4.92 17.35 14.78
N LEU A 25 5.66 16.53 15.56
CA LEU A 25 6.52 16.98 16.65
C LEU A 25 7.95 17.26 16.20
N ASN A 26 8.41 16.56 15.16
CA ASN A 26 9.71 16.78 14.53
C ASN A 26 9.58 17.73 13.33
N LYS A 27 10.68 18.26 12.82
CA LYS A 27 10.68 19.13 11.62
C LYS A 27 10.49 18.32 10.33
N GLY A 28 9.53 17.39 10.31
CA GLY A 28 9.25 16.47 9.22
C GLY A 28 9.65 15.01 9.49
N GLY A 29 9.53 14.18 8.45
CA GLY A 29 9.87 12.76 8.44
C GLY A 29 10.25 12.31 7.02
N ALA A 30 11.02 11.24 6.91
CA ALA A 30 11.47 10.71 5.63
C ALA A 30 11.63 9.19 5.71
N VAL A 31 11.15 8.49 4.68
CA VAL A 31 11.27 7.03 4.54
C VAL A 31 12.03 6.68 3.27
N LEU A 32 12.83 5.61 3.33
CA LEU A 32 13.42 5.00 2.14
C LEU A 32 12.97 3.54 2.07
N SER A 33 12.25 3.20 1.01
CA SER A 33 11.70 1.87 0.76
C SER A 33 11.74 1.58 -0.75
N THR A 34 11.81 0.30 -1.13
CA THR A 34 11.66 -0.11 -2.53
C THR A 34 10.63 -1.23 -2.65
N ALA A 35 9.96 -1.28 -3.81
CA ALA A 35 9.16 -2.42 -4.18
C ALA A 35 10.04 -3.68 -4.32
N ILE A 36 9.45 -4.85 -4.11
CA ILE A 36 10.08 -6.15 -4.32
C ILE A 36 9.25 -7.01 -5.27
N ASP A 37 9.83 -8.09 -5.78
CA ASP A 37 9.14 -9.10 -6.60
C ASP A 37 8.27 -10.03 -5.75
N LYS A 38 7.32 -9.43 -5.01
CA LYS A 38 6.23 -10.08 -4.28
C LYS A 38 5.03 -9.14 -4.37
N CYS A 39 3.89 -9.66 -4.82
CA CYS A 39 2.72 -8.82 -5.12
C CYS A 39 1.44 -9.34 -4.48
N ILE A 40 0.55 -8.43 -4.14
CA ILE A 40 -0.85 -8.73 -3.86
C ILE A 40 -1.63 -8.56 -5.16
N TYR A 41 -2.48 -9.55 -5.46
CA TYR A 41 -3.38 -9.51 -6.61
C TYR A 41 -4.81 -9.29 -6.14
N VAL A 42 -5.50 -8.34 -6.76
CA VAL A 42 -6.94 -8.16 -6.59
C VAL A 42 -7.60 -8.42 -7.94
N ILE A 43 -8.57 -9.34 -7.94
CA ILE A 43 -9.27 -9.78 -9.15
C ILE A 43 -10.74 -9.49 -8.95
N ILE A 44 -11.31 -8.68 -9.85
CA ILE A 44 -12.72 -8.33 -9.84
C ILE A 44 -13.36 -8.78 -11.15
N LYS A 45 -14.50 -9.46 -11.02
CA LYS A 45 -15.35 -9.86 -12.14
C LYS A 45 -16.74 -9.31 -11.93
N LYS A 46 -17.31 -8.69 -12.97
CA LYS A 46 -18.73 -8.32 -13.00
C LYS A 46 -19.57 -9.57 -12.71
N ARG A 47 -20.44 -9.46 -11.72
CA ARG A 47 -21.47 -10.46 -11.44
C ARG A 47 -22.65 -10.26 -12.37
N PHE A 48 -23.38 -11.34 -12.63
CA PHE A 48 -24.62 -11.34 -13.42
C PHE A 48 -25.76 -11.85 -12.54
N ASP A 49 -25.84 -11.29 -11.32
CA ASP A 49 -26.90 -11.54 -10.35
C ASP A 49 -27.18 -10.28 -9.54
N ASP A 50 -28.26 -10.35 -8.77
CA ASP A 50 -28.87 -9.25 -8.01
C ASP A 50 -28.45 -9.26 -6.52
N LYS A 51 -27.32 -9.90 -6.20
CA LYS A 51 -26.92 -10.17 -4.80
C LYS A 51 -26.10 -9.07 -4.13
N ILE A 52 -25.71 -8.04 -4.87
CA ILE A 52 -24.93 -6.92 -4.36
C ILE A 52 -25.57 -5.66 -4.93
N TYR A 53 -26.49 -5.09 -4.13
CA TYR A 53 -27.06 -3.77 -4.27
C TYR A 53 -26.60 -2.92 -3.08
#